data_AF-A0AAD6Z7B8-F1
#
_entry.id   AF-A0AAD6Z7B8-F1
#
_cell.length_a   1.000
_cell.length_b   1.000
_cell.length_c   1.000
_cell.angle_alpha   90.00
_cell.angle_beta   90.00
_cell.angle_gamma   90.00
#
_symmetry.space_group_name_H-M   'P 1'
#
loop_
_entity.id
_entity.type
_entity.pdbx_description
1 polymer ?
#
loop_
_entity_poly.entity_id
_entity_poly.type
_entity_poly.pdbx_seq_one_letter_code
_entity_poly.pdbx_strand_id
1 'polypeptide(L)'
;MTTHHIVAMLPPAWGHTISYIYVAVQMHTKDPTLLVTIVQHSIVVSQMEAELATCSYDKTRLRIIGMGNKDIPRVGPNGLEENFHQLADGWMNTIPRPCQGTDGWPKPQTIHLDFGCGGLVIEETKKILGPECKVLVWCSSALASMPACLNEYDFAAIARKIFSDENKRNGRSMNDILLQAPIELILPTAQTLAKVADGYTAFLSSDPNPVAFELLQIRTGPQLGPSLRGGPRITGTVVDATEELKVTFDAARGARGATLRTNVIRLAEALKESAAGEASEEIIRLAKF
;
A
#
# COMPACT_ATOMS: atom_id res chain seq x y z
N MET A 1 -20.04 -15.03 15.23
CA MET A 1 -18.83 -14.20 15.07
C MET A 1 -19.23 -12.95 14.28
N THR A 2 -18.69 -11.78 14.61
CA THR A 2 -19.04 -10.54 13.91
C THR A 2 -18.31 -10.48 12.57
N THR A 3 -19.05 -10.32 11.48
CA THR A 3 -18.50 -10.16 10.13
C THR A 3 -17.85 -8.79 9.97
N HIS A 4 -16.58 -8.76 9.54
CA HIS A 4 -15.85 -7.54 9.21
C HIS A 4 -15.88 -7.29 7.72
N HIS A 5 -15.98 -6.02 7.31
CA HIS A 5 -16.00 -5.61 5.93
C HIS A 5 -15.02 -4.45 5.71
N ILE A 6 -14.05 -4.69 4.83
CA ILE A 6 -13.08 -3.72 4.33
C ILE A 6 -13.49 -3.28 2.93
N VAL A 7 -13.43 -1.98 2.66
CA VAL A 7 -13.50 -1.46 1.28
C VAL A 7 -12.18 -0.79 0.91
N ALA A 8 -11.63 -1.13 -0.24
CA ALA A 8 -10.34 -0.64 -0.70
C ALA A 8 -10.46 0.19 -1.97
N MET A 9 -9.71 1.28 -2.06
CA MET A 9 -9.44 2.02 -3.29
C MET A 9 -7.94 1.99 -3.55
N LEU A 10 -7.57 1.51 -4.74
CA LEU A 10 -6.18 1.38 -5.18
C LEU A 10 -6.00 2.19 -6.46
N PRO A 11 -4.84 2.79 -6.72
CA PRO A 11 -4.63 3.52 -7.95
C PRO A 11 -4.67 2.53 -9.12
N PRO A 12 -4.93 3.04 -10.33
CA PRO A 12 -4.96 2.26 -11.57
C PRO A 12 -3.54 1.87 -12.04
N ALA A 13 -2.70 1.41 -11.13
CA ALA A 13 -1.32 1.03 -11.32
C ALA A 13 -1.09 -0.40 -10.81
N TRP A 14 -0.52 -1.26 -11.65
CA TRP A 14 -0.43 -2.70 -11.36
C TRP A 14 0.39 -3.01 -10.11
N GLY A 15 1.53 -2.35 -9.91
CA GLY A 15 2.38 -2.57 -8.72
C GLY A 15 1.68 -2.28 -7.39
N HIS A 16 0.77 -1.30 -7.35
CA HIS A 16 -0.05 -1.02 -6.17
C HIS A 16 -1.16 -2.06 -5.99
N THR A 17 -1.70 -2.55 -7.10
CA THR A 17 -2.83 -3.47 -7.13
C THR A 17 -2.42 -4.88 -6.71
N ILE A 18 -1.34 -5.41 -7.30
CA ILE A 18 -0.87 -6.78 -7.05
C ILE A 18 -0.47 -6.98 -5.59
N SER A 19 0.23 -6.02 -4.99
CA SER A 19 0.62 -6.09 -3.58
C SER A 19 -0.60 -6.13 -2.65
N TYR A 20 -1.63 -5.33 -2.95
CA TYR A 20 -2.87 -5.37 -2.17
C TYR A 20 -3.65 -6.68 -2.34
N ILE A 21 -3.68 -7.27 -3.54
CA ILE A 21 -4.32 -8.58 -3.78
C ILE A 21 -3.77 -9.63 -2.81
N TYR A 22 -2.44 -9.72 -2.70
CA TYR A 22 -1.80 -10.68 -1.80
C TYR A 22 -2.12 -10.39 -0.33
N VAL A 23 -2.16 -9.11 0.08
CA VAL A 23 -2.60 -8.74 1.44
C VAL A 23 -4.05 -9.15 1.67
N ALA A 24 -4.97 -8.89 0.74
CA ALA A 24 -6.37 -9.28 0.86
C ALA A 24 -6.55 -10.80 1.01
N VAL A 25 -5.82 -11.60 0.22
CA VAL A 25 -5.82 -13.06 0.31
C VAL A 25 -5.29 -13.56 1.66
N GLN A 26 -4.21 -12.96 2.17
CA GLN A 26 -3.68 -13.30 3.49
C GLN A 26 -4.67 -12.95 4.60
N MET A 27 -5.27 -11.76 4.56
CA MET A 27 -6.29 -11.34 5.53
C MET A 27 -7.49 -12.32 5.53
N HIS A 28 -7.93 -12.81 4.36
CA HIS A 28 -8.98 -13.83 4.25
C HIS A 28 -8.62 -15.18 4.87
N THR A 29 -7.34 -15.53 4.83
CA THR A 29 -6.81 -16.76 5.43
C THR A 29 -6.76 -16.65 6.95
N LYS A 30 -6.49 -15.45 7.47
CA LYS A 30 -6.41 -15.17 8.91
C LYS A 30 -7.77 -14.91 9.56
N ASP A 31 -8.69 -14.28 8.82
CA ASP A 31 -10.03 -13.98 9.28
C ASP A 31 -11.08 -14.60 8.33
N PRO A 32 -11.73 -15.72 8.73
CA PRO A 32 -12.77 -16.35 7.94
C PRO A 32 -14.06 -15.53 7.89
N THR A 33 -14.21 -14.51 8.73
CA THR A 33 -15.37 -13.60 8.79
C THR A 33 -15.16 -12.32 7.99
N LEU A 34 -13.96 -12.10 7.47
CA LEU A 34 -13.63 -10.91 6.71
C LEU A 34 -14.23 -10.97 5.31
N LEU A 35 -14.81 -9.85 4.91
CA LEU A 35 -15.28 -9.52 3.57
C LEU A 35 -14.47 -8.34 3.03
N VAL A 36 -14.08 -8.39 1.75
CA VAL A 36 -13.29 -7.35 1.09
C VAL A 36 -13.95 -6.91 -0.20
N THR A 37 -14.24 -5.62 -0.32
CA THR A 37 -14.63 -4.99 -1.59
C THR A 37 -13.45 -4.18 -2.11
N ILE A 38 -12.96 -4.48 -3.31
CA ILE A 38 -11.93 -3.66 -3.97
C ILE A 38 -12.61 -2.85 -5.08
N VAL A 39 -12.63 -1.53 -4.94
CA VAL A 39 -13.07 -0.61 -5.99
C VAL A 39 -11.84 -0.21 -6.79
N GLN A 40 -11.88 -0.46 -8.09
CA GLN A 40 -10.72 -0.28 -8.95
C GLN A 40 -11.13 0.17 -10.36
N HIS A 41 -10.23 0.86 -11.05
CA HIS A 41 -10.43 1.25 -12.44
C HIS A 41 -10.47 0.03 -13.37
N SER A 42 -11.42 0.02 -14.30
CA SER A 42 -11.70 -1.08 -15.22
C SER A 42 -10.48 -1.50 -16.04
N ILE A 43 -9.52 -0.61 -16.25
CA ILE A 43 -8.30 -0.90 -17.01
C ILE A 43 -7.43 -1.98 -16.38
N VAL A 44 -7.50 -2.22 -15.06
CA VAL A 44 -6.71 -3.28 -14.39
C VAL A 44 -7.54 -4.46 -13.88
N VAL A 45 -8.87 -4.40 -13.94
CA VAL A 45 -9.77 -5.41 -13.34
C VAL A 45 -9.54 -6.80 -13.90
N SER A 46 -9.46 -6.96 -15.22
CA SER A 46 -9.21 -8.28 -15.83
C SER A 46 -7.88 -8.88 -15.39
N GLN A 47 -6.87 -8.04 -15.16
CA GLN A 47 -5.57 -8.47 -14.66
C GLN A 47 -5.65 -8.88 -13.18
N MET A 48 -6.45 -8.18 -12.36
CA MET A 48 -6.73 -8.57 -10.98
C MET A 48 -7.46 -9.91 -10.89
N GLU A 49 -8.47 -10.11 -11.71
CA GLU A 49 -9.25 -11.35 -11.76
C GLU A 49 -8.37 -12.54 -12.15
N ALA A 50 -7.49 -12.36 -13.13
CA ALA A 50 -6.51 -13.36 -13.53
C ALA A 50 -5.53 -13.70 -12.38
N GLU A 51 -5.00 -12.70 -11.68
CA GLU A 51 -4.09 -12.90 -10.55
C GLU A 51 -4.78 -13.62 -9.38
N LEU A 52 -5.97 -13.16 -8.99
CA LEU A 52 -6.77 -13.79 -7.94
C LEU A 52 -7.13 -15.23 -8.28
N ALA A 53 -7.39 -15.56 -9.55
CA ALA A 53 -7.67 -16.93 -9.95
C ALA A 53 -6.53 -17.91 -9.65
N THR A 54 -5.30 -17.43 -9.45
CA THR A 54 -4.13 -18.24 -9.03
C THR A 54 -4.02 -18.42 -7.51
N CYS A 55 -4.75 -17.62 -6.73
CA CYS A 55 -4.70 -17.61 -5.28
C CYS A 55 -5.71 -18.59 -4.65
N SER A 56 -5.37 -19.15 -3.49
CA SER A 56 -6.31 -19.95 -2.67
C SER A 56 -7.04 -19.06 -1.67
N TYR A 57 -8.31 -18.74 -1.94
CA TYR A 57 -9.17 -17.95 -1.07
C TYR A 57 -10.66 -18.26 -1.33
N ASP A 58 -11.52 -17.83 -0.41
CA ASP A 58 -12.97 -17.90 -0.59
C ASP A 58 -13.47 -16.73 -1.45
N LYS A 59 -13.85 -17.04 -2.70
CA LYS A 59 -14.33 -16.07 -3.69
C LYS A 59 -15.63 -15.39 -3.29
N THR A 60 -16.43 -16.00 -2.41
CA THR A 60 -17.70 -15.41 -1.95
C THR A 60 -17.51 -14.23 -1.00
N ARG A 61 -16.28 -14.05 -0.49
CA ARG A 61 -15.93 -13.02 0.50
C ARG A 61 -15.14 -11.86 -0.09
N LEU A 62 -14.73 -11.92 -1.36
CA LEU A 62 -13.99 -10.86 -2.03
C LEU A 62 -14.71 -10.48 -3.32
N ARG A 63 -14.97 -9.19 -3.51
CA ARG A 63 -15.51 -8.67 -4.77
C ARG A 63 -14.69 -7.53 -5.30
N ILE A 64 -14.60 -7.46 -6.63
CA ILE A 64 -14.00 -6.35 -7.35
C ILE A 64 -15.13 -5.56 -8.01
N ILE A 65 -15.10 -4.24 -7.86
CA ILE A 65 -16.00 -3.32 -8.55
C ILE A 65 -15.17 -2.49 -9.52
N GLY A 66 -15.29 -2.80 -10.80
CA GLY A 66 -14.60 -2.10 -11.89
C GLY A 66 -15.31 -0.82 -12.31
N MET A 67 -14.60 0.31 -12.31
CA MET A 67 -15.14 1.64 -12.61
C MET A 67 -14.36 2.36 -13.71
N GLY A 68 -14.98 3.31 -14.40
CA GLY A 68 -14.31 4.06 -15.48
C GLY A 68 -14.22 3.29 -16.80
N ASN A 69 -13.72 3.98 -17.82
CA ASN A 69 -13.60 3.49 -19.18
C ASN A 69 -12.39 2.55 -19.30
N LYS A 70 -12.63 1.29 -19.66
CA LYS A 70 -11.55 0.31 -19.87
C LYS A 70 -10.70 0.58 -21.12
N ASP A 71 -11.23 1.35 -22.07
CA ASP A 71 -10.63 1.62 -23.38
C ASP A 71 -9.86 2.95 -23.41
N ILE A 72 -9.80 3.66 -22.28
CA ILE A 72 -8.97 4.86 -22.16
C ILE A 72 -7.49 4.50 -22.28
N PRO A 73 -6.67 5.30 -23.00
CA PRO A 73 -5.23 5.12 -22.97
C PRO A 73 -4.72 5.18 -21.53
N ARG A 74 -4.06 4.11 -21.07
CA ARG A 74 -3.42 4.08 -19.75
C ARG A 74 -2.41 5.21 -19.57
N VAL A 75 -1.87 5.71 -20.69
CA VAL A 75 -0.81 6.70 -20.74
C VAL A 75 -1.05 7.65 -21.93
N GLY A 76 -0.86 8.93 -21.67
CA GLY A 76 -1.07 10.05 -22.59
C GLY A 76 -0.89 11.35 -21.80
N PRO A 77 -0.94 12.53 -22.45
CA PRO A 77 -0.76 13.81 -21.75
C PRO A 77 -1.65 13.95 -20.51
N ASN A 78 -2.86 13.36 -20.57
CA ASN A 78 -3.86 13.39 -19.51
C ASN A 78 -4.27 12.00 -19.01
N GLY A 79 -3.72 10.91 -19.56
CA GLY A 79 -4.25 9.55 -19.35
C GLY A 79 -4.20 9.12 -17.88
N LEU A 80 -3.11 9.42 -17.17
CA LEU A 80 -2.99 9.09 -15.75
C LEU A 80 -3.95 9.90 -14.89
N GLU A 81 -3.98 11.21 -15.07
CA GLU A 81 -4.87 12.11 -14.33
C GLU A 81 -6.34 11.75 -14.56
N GLU A 82 -6.73 11.49 -15.81
CA GLU A 82 -8.08 11.07 -16.17
C GLU A 82 -8.46 9.73 -15.54
N ASN A 83 -7.55 8.74 -15.50
CA ASN A 83 -7.78 7.47 -14.81
C ASN A 83 -8.02 7.66 -13.30
N PHE A 84 -7.28 8.58 -12.66
CA PHE A 84 -7.46 8.89 -11.24
C PHE A 84 -8.80 9.59 -10.99
N HIS A 85 -9.20 10.52 -11.85
CA HIS A 85 -10.51 11.17 -11.75
C HIS A 85 -11.66 10.18 -11.97
N GLN A 86 -11.60 9.34 -13.01
CA GLN A 86 -12.61 8.31 -13.25
C GLN A 86 -12.72 7.32 -12.09
N LEU A 87 -11.59 6.95 -11.46
CA LEU A 87 -11.57 6.13 -10.26
C LEU A 87 -12.21 6.86 -9.07
N ALA A 88 -11.86 8.13 -8.83
CA ALA A 88 -12.42 8.92 -7.74
C ALA A 88 -13.93 9.11 -7.90
N ASP A 89 -14.41 9.46 -9.09
CA ASP A 89 -15.83 9.59 -9.40
C ASP A 89 -16.56 8.25 -9.25
N GLY A 90 -15.96 7.17 -9.76
CA GLY A 90 -16.47 5.81 -9.59
C GLY A 90 -16.57 5.40 -8.12
N TRP A 91 -15.56 5.74 -7.31
CA TRP A 91 -15.56 5.53 -5.87
C TRP A 91 -16.71 6.26 -5.19
N MET A 92 -16.90 7.56 -5.48
CA MET A 92 -17.95 8.37 -4.88
C MET A 92 -19.36 7.86 -5.21
N ASN A 93 -19.55 7.31 -6.41
CA ASN A 93 -20.81 6.70 -6.82
C ASN A 93 -21.01 5.28 -6.27
N THR A 94 -19.92 4.58 -5.97
CA THR A 94 -19.96 3.18 -5.50
C THR A 94 -20.07 3.07 -3.99
N ILE A 95 -19.28 3.85 -3.23
CA ILE A 95 -19.14 3.70 -1.78
C ILE A 95 -20.46 3.78 -1.00
N PRO A 96 -21.49 4.57 -1.39
CA PRO A 96 -22.76 4.59 -0.67
C PRO A 96 -23.48 3.23 -0.64
N ARG A 97 -23.29 2.39 -1.66
CA ARG A 97 -23.94 1.08 -1.76
C ARG A 97 -23.48 0.10 -0.67
N PRO A 98 -22.17 -0.22 -0.53
CA PRO A 98 -21.67 -0.95 0.62
C PRO A 98 -22.12 -0.38 1.97
N CYS A 99 -22.22 0.94 2.10
CA CYS A 99 -22.61 1.61 3.35
C CYS A 99 -24.05 1.32 3.78
N GLN A 100 -24.93 1.06 2.83
CA GLN A 100 -26.34 0.76 3.07
C GLN A 100 -26.58 -0.71 3.44
N GLY A 101 -25.52 -1.54 3.52
CA GLY A 101 -25.66 -2.97 3.74
C GLY A 101 -26.32 -3.70 2.57
N THR A 102 -26.23 -3.11 1.37
CA THR A 102 -26.76 -3.72 0.16
C THR A 102 -25.95 -4.97 -0.19
N ASP A 103 -26.61 -5.92 -0.85
CA ASP A 103 -26.03 -7.20 -1.28
C ASP A 103 -25.68 -8.18 -0.13
N GLY A 104 -26.27 -7.98 1.06
CA GLY A 104 -26.14 -8.91 2.19
C GLY A 104 -24.80 -8.83 2.93
N TRP A 105 -23.93 -7.87 2.58
CA TRP A 105 -22.71 -7.58 3.31
C TRP A 105 -22.96 -6.46 4.35
N PRO A 106 -22.34 -6.50 5.54
CA PRO A 106 -22.52 -5.44 6.52
C PRO A 106 -21.90 -4.14 6.03
N LYS A 107 -22.29 -3.01 6.66
CA LYS A 107 -21.62 -1.73 6.45
C LYS A 107 -20.09 -1.87 6.67
N PRO A 108 -19.25 -1.28 5.81
CA PRO A 108 -17.80 -1.28 6.02
C PRO A 108 -17.43 -0.69 7.38
N GLN A 109 -16.54 -1.38 8.11
CA GLN A 109 -15.96 -0.87 9.34
C GLN A 109 -14.58 -0.25 9.13
N THR A 110 -13.94 -0.56 7.99
CA THR A 110 -12.61 -0.07 7.64
C THR A 110 -12.56 0.24 6.14
N ILE A 111 -11.88 1.32 5.78
CA ILE A 111 -11.48 1.62 4.41
C ILE A 111 -9.97 1.63 4.26
N HIS A 112 -9.48 1.08 3.15
CA HIS A 112 -8.08 1.15 2.75
C HIS A 112 -7.99 2.10 1.55
N LEU A 113 -7.39 3.26 1.74
CA LEU A 113 -7.17 4.22 0.66
C LEU A 113 -5.68 4.25 0.34
N ASP A 114 -5.30 3.94 -0.89
CA ASP A 114 -3.91 4.09 -1.30
C ASP A 114 -3.45 5.55 -1.23
N PHE A 115 -2.22 5.80 -0.81
CA PHE A 115 -1.69 7.16 -0.63
C PHE A 115 -1.72 8.00 -1.91
N GLY A 116 -1.60 7.38 -3.09
CA GLY A 116 -1.55 8.08 -4.37
C GLY A 116 -2.90 8.65 -4.82
N CYS A 117 -4.01 8.01 -4.44
CA CYS A 117 -5.36 8.43 -4.85
C CYS A 117 -6.29 8.75 -3.69
N GLY A 118 -5.97 8.33 -2.47
CA GLY A 118 -6.81 8.48 -1.29
C GLY A 118 -7.12 9.92 -0.92
N GLY A 119 -6.17 10.83 -1.14
CA GLY A 119 -6.34 12.26 -0.90
C GLY A 119 -7.48 12.89 -1.71
N LEU A 120 -7.80 12.31 -2.88
CA LEU A 120 -8.87 12.82 -3.75
C LEU A 120 -10.27 12.58 -3.17
N VAL A 121 -10.44 11.59 -2.30
CA VAL A 121 -11.76 11.12 -1.85
C VAL A 121 -11.93 11.09 -0.34
N ILE A 122 -10.86 11.20 0.46
CA ILE A 122 -10.88 10.89 1.90
C ILE A 122 -11.92 11.69 2.68
N GLU A 123 -12.06 12.99 2.42
CA GLU A 123 -12.97 13.86 3.16
C GLU A 123 -14.44 13.53 2.89
N GLU A 124 -14.81 13.37 1.62
CA GLU A 124 -16.17 12.98 1.26
C GLU A 124 -16.49 11.54 1.69
N THR A 125 -15.50 10.65 1.61
CA THR A 125 -15.62 9.26 2.06
C THR A 125 -15.93 9.18 3.55
N LYS A 126 -15.27 10.00 4.38
CA LYS A 126 -15.57 10.10 5.82
C LYS A 126 -16.98 10.60 6.10
N LYS A 127 -17.49 11.57 5.31
CA LYS A 127 -18.87 12.06 5.45
C LYS A 127 -19.89 10.96 5.16
N ILE A 128 -19.63 10.12 4.16
CA ILE A 128 -20.52 9.02 3.77
C ILE A 128 -20.50 7.89 4.81
N LEU A 129 -19.32 7.50 5.27
CA LEU A 129 -19.15 6.35 6.16
C LEU A 129 -19.38 6.68 7.64
N GLY A 130 -19.23 7.95 8.02
CA GLY A 130 -19.33 8.42 9.40
C GLY A 130 -18.10 8.11 10.24
N PRO A 131 -18.06 8.62 11.48
CA PRO A 131 -16.86 8.64 12.33
C PRO A 131 -16.42 7.25 12.84
N GLU A 132 -17.32 6.27 12.83
CA GLU A 132 -17.03 4.90 13.31
C GLU A 132 -16.24 4.07 12.29
N CYS A 133 -16.18 4.48 11.02
CA CYS A 133 -15.40 3.78 10.01
C CYS A 133 -13.93 4.17 10.09
N LYS A 134 -13.05 3.19 10.24
CA LYS A 134 -11.61 3.40 10.28
C LYS A 134 -11.07 3.70 8.89
N VAL A 135 -10.16 4.65 8.79
CA VAL A 135 -9.46 4.96 7.53
C VAL A 135 -8.00 4.56 7.67
N LEU A 136 -7.57 3.61 6.84
CA LEU A 136 -6.18 3.17 6.75
C LEU A 136 -5.60 3.61 5.41
N VAL A 137 -4.40 4.17 5.45
CA VAL A 137 -3.67 4.53 4.24
C VAL A 137 -2.83 3.35 3.79
N TRP A 138 -3.05 2.90 2.55
CA TRP A 138 -2.24 1.86 1.92
C TRP A 138 -1.05 2.49 1.19
N CYS A 139 0.13 1.91 1.38
CA CYS A 139 1.32 2.30 0.65
C CYS A 139 2.06 1.04 0.22
N SER A 140 2.14 0.85 -1.10
CA SER A 140 2.80 -0.31 -1.73
C SER A 140 4.30 -0.09 -1.96
N SER A 141 4.82 1.12 -1.70
CA SER A 141 6.22 1.47 -1.91
C SER A 141 7.07 1.31 -0.65
N ALA A 142 8.39 1.24 -0.84
CA ALA A 142 9.32 1.25 0.28
C ALA A 142 9.20 2.55 1.06
N LEU A 143 9.26 2.48 2.39
CA LEU A 143 9.11 3.65 3.24
C LEU A 143 10.13 4.77 2.97
N ALA A 144 11.32 4.40 2.48
CA ALA A 144 12.35 5.35 2.06
C ALA A 144 11.90 6.26 0.91
N SER A 145 10.87 5.88 0.15
CA SER A 145 10.27 6.70 -0.91
C SER A 145 9.37 7.80 -0.36
N MET A 146 8.78 7.60 0.82
CA MET A 146 7.73 8.48 1.33
C MET A 146 8.22 9.91 1.55
N PRO A 147 9.44 10.19 2.06
CA PRO A 147 9.95 11.56 2.12
C PRO A 147 10.03 12.22 0.74
N ALA A 148 10.34 11.49 -0.34
CA ALA A 148 10.34 12.05 -1.69
C ALA A 148 8.92 12.33 -2.21
N CYS A 149 7.93 11.53 -1.80
CA CYS A 149 6.52 11.73 -2.14
C CYS A 149 5.83 12.80 -1.28
N LEU A 150 6.31 13.05 -0.06
CA LEU A 150 5.68 13.95 0.92
C LEU A 150 6.38 15.32 1.04
N ASN A 151 7.61 15.45 0.57
CA ASN A 151 8.27 16.75 0.46
C ASN A 151 7.80 17.50 -0.80
N GLU A 152 7.97 18.82 -0.83
CA GLU A 152 7.67 19.76 -1.93
C GLU A 152 8.44 19.50 -3.25
N TYR A 153 8.92 18.28 -3.49
CA TYR A 153 9.51 17.94 -4.77
C TYR A 153 8.39 17.79 -5.81
N ASP A 154 8.58 18.40 -6.97
CA ASP A 154 7.72 18.21 -8.13
C ASP A 154 7.83 16.74 -8.60
N PHE A 155 7.01 15.88 -8.00
CA PHE A 155 6.97 14.45 -8.28
C PHE A 155 6.72 14.19 -9.77
N ALA A 156 5.91 15.03 -10.42
CA ALA A 156 5.67 14.93 -11.84
C ALA A 156 6.95 15.23 -12.65
N ALA A 157 7.77 16.21 -12.25
CA ALA A 157 9.07 16.44 -12.88
C ALA A 157 10.06 15.29 -12.62
N ILE A 158 10.10 14.73 -11.41
CA ILE A 158 10.98 13.59 -11.09
C ILE A 158 10.57 12.35 -11.89
N ALA A 159 9.28 12.01 -11.90
CA ALA A 159 8.75 10.88 -12.67
C ALA A 159 9.04 11.06 -14.16
N ARG A 160 8.76 12.25 -14.73
CA ARG A 160 9.10 12.58 -16.12
C ARG A 160 10.58 12.39 -16.42
N LYS A 161 11.46 12.80 -15.50
CA LYS A 161 12.92 12.61 -15.66
C LYS A 161 13.30 11.13 -15.63
N ILE A 162 12.77 10.35 -14.68
CA ILE A 162 13.03 8.90 -14.60
C ILE A 162 12.59 8.20 -15.89
N PHE A 163 11.39 8.48 -16.38
CA PHE A 163 10.89 7.90 -17.63
C PHE A 163 11.70 8.34 -18.85
N SER A 164 12.15 9.60 -18.90
CA SER A 164 13.04 10.11 -19.95
C SER A 164 14.38 9.39 -19.94
N ASP A 165 14.99 9.22 -18.77
CA ASP A 165 16.27 8.54 -18.61
C ASP A 165 16.17 7.05 -18.96
N GLU A 166 15.05 6.41 -18.62
CA GLU A 166 14.81 5.01 -18.92
C GLU A 166 14.58 4.74 -20.41
N ASN A 167 13.82 5.61 -21.07
CA ASN A 167 13.67 5.58 -22.52
C ASN A 167 15.04 5.75 -23.21
N LYS A 168 15.87 6.68 -22.75
CA LYS A 168 17.23 6.87 -23.30
C LYS A 168 18.13 5.66 -23.11
N ARG A 169 18.07 5.00 -21.95
CA ARG A 169 18.94 3.85 -21.63
C ARG A 169 18.53 2.58 -22.38
N ASN A 170 17.22 2.28 -22.37
CA ASN A 170 16.72 0.96 -22.72
C ASN A 170 15.71 0.97 -23.87
N GLY A 171 15.45 2.13 -24.47
CA GLY A 171 14.47 2.29 -25.56
C GLY A 171 13.03 1.99 -25.15
N ARG A 172 12.77 1.78 -23.85
CA ARG A 172 11.45 1.44 -23.33
C ARG A 172 10.56 2.68 -23.34
N SER A 173 9.39 2.54 -23.96
CA SER A 173 8.40 3.61 -23.89
C SER A 173 7.85 3.73 -22.47
N MET A 174 7.25 4.88 -22.15
CA MET A 174 6.55 5.05 -20.87
C MET A 174 5.44 4.00 -20.69
N ASN A 175 4.83 3.54 -21.78
CA ASN A 175 3.89 2.42 -21.78
C ASN A 175 4.55 1.13 -21.32
N ASP A 176 5.69 0.76 -21.91
CA ASP A 176 6.38 -0.49 -21.56
C ASP A 176 6.82 -0.47 -20.10
N ILE A 177 7.26 0.69 -19.60
CA ILE A 177 7.63 0.87 -18.20
C ILE A 177 6.40 0.72 -17.30
N LEU A 178 5.28 1.40 -17.56
CA LEU A 178 4.10 1.29 -16.71
C LEU A 178 3.40 -0.09 -16.77
N LEU A 179 3.56 -0.81 -17.88
CA LEU A 179 2.99 -2.14 -18.09
C LEU A 179 3.85 -3.26 -17.50
N GLN A 180 5.18 -3.11 -17.52
CA GLN A 180 6.12 -4.16 -17.11
C GLN A 180 6.84 -3.85 -15.82
N ALA A 181 6.91 -2.59 -15.36
CA ALA A 181 7.58 -2.27 -14.12
C ALA A 181 6.75 -2.82 -12.96
N PRO A 182 7.28 -3.78 -12.19
CA PRO A 182 6.97 -3.78 -10.77
C PRO A 182 7.43 -2.42 -10.23
N ILE A 183 6.94 -1.99 -9.07
CA ILE A 183 7.38 -0.76 -8.37
C ILE A 183 8.92 -0.57 -8.33
N GLU A 184 9.67 -1.66 -8.53
CA GLU A 184 11.10 -1.81 -8.81
C GLU A 184 11.77 -0.82 -9.78
N LEU A 185 11.08 -0.17 -10.72
CA LEU A 185 11.74 0.76 -11.66
C LEU A 185 11.70 2.24 -11.25
N ILE A 186 10.99 2.60 -10.17
CA ILE A 186 11.01 3.98 -9.65
C ILE A 186 11.97 4.13 -8.47
N LEU A 187 12.41 3.03 -7.84
CA LEU A 187 13.48 3.04 -6.84
C LEU A 187 14.30 1.74 -6.87
N PRO A 188 15.64 1.80 -6.82
CA PRO A 188 16.46 0.61 -6.82
C PRO A 188 16.21 -0.16 -5.50
N THR A 189 16.10 -1.51 -5.56
CA THR A 189 16.11 -2.51 -4.46
C THR A 189 14.80 -3.15 -3.96
N ALA A 190 13.71 -3.19 -4.72
CA ALA A 190 12.43 -3.75 -4.24
C ALA A 190 12.16 -5.26 -4.50
N GLN A 191 13.09 -6.04 -5.08
CA GLN A 191 12.77 -7.41 -5.56
C GLN A 191 12.54 -8.48 -4.49
N THR A 192 12.88 -8.24 -3.21
CA THR A 192 12.96 -9.37 -2.25
C THR A 192 12.00 -9.31 -1.07
N LEU A 193 11.19 -8.25 -0.94
CA LEU A 193 10.32 -8.06 0.23
C LEU A 193 8.86 -8.50 0.01
N ALA A 194 8.46 -8.90 -1.20
CA ALA A 194 7.05 -9.12 -1.56
C ALA A 194 6.44 -10.47 -1.13
N LYS A 195 7.19 -11.40 -0.51
CA LYS A 195 6.68 -12.77 -0.20
C LYS A 195 6.20 -13.02 1.24
N VAL A 196 6.27 -12.09 2.19
CA VAL A 196 6.07 -12.43 3.63
C VAL A 196 5.43 -11.30 4.48
N ALA A 197 4.17 -10.90 4.23
CA ALA A 197 3.67 -9.60 4.76
C ALA A 197 3.06 -9.56 6.19
N ASP A 198 2.34 -10.57 6.70
CA ASP A 198 1.51 -10.34 7.92
C ASP A 198 2.23 -10.49 9.28
N GLY A 199 3.43 -11.07 9.34
CA GLY A 199 4.25 -11.10 10.56
C GLY A 199 5.30 -9.99 10.62
N TYR A 200 5.48 -9.25 9.52
CA TYR A 200 6.73 -8.57 9.25
C TYR A 200 6.78 -7.11 9.70
N THR A 201 5.66 -6.38 9.82
CA THR A 201 5.75 -4.96 10.23
C THR A 201 6.29 -4.80 11.65
N ALA A 202 5.85 -5.65 12.59
CA ALA A 202 6.45 -5.74 13.92
C ALA A 202 7.87 -6.31 13.84
N PHE A 203 8.09 -7.42 13.12
CA PHE A 203 9.41 -8.04 12.97
C PHE A 203 10.48 -7.08 12.40
N LEU A 204 10.23 -6.47 11.24
CA LEU A 204 11.15 -5.56 10.56
C LEU A 204 11.42 -4.24 11.33
N SER A 205 10.58 -3.88 12.31
CA SER A 205 10.71 -2.63 13.08
C SER A 205 11.07 -2.83 14.56
N SER A 206 10.92 -4.05 15.10
CA SER A 206 11.12 -4.38 16.53
C SER A 206 12.02 -5.60 16.81
N ASP A 207 12.57 -6.25 15.79
CA ASP A 207 13.64 -7.25 15.89
C ASP A 207 14.97 -6.61 16.34
N PRO A 208 15.92 -7.35 16.96
CA PRO A 208 17.28 -6.86 17.25
C PRO A 208 18.00 -6.24 16.04
N ASN A 209 17.68 -6.65 14.81
CA ASN A 209 18.23 -6.08 13.58
C ASN A 209 17.14 -5.52 12.66
N PRO A 210 16.50 -4.40 13.04
CA PRO A 210 15.41 -3.85 12.27
C PRO A 210 15.90 -3.36 10.90
N VAL A 211 15.01 -3.41 9.91
CA VAL A 211 15.26 -2.93 8.53
C VAL A 211 14.22 -1.90 8.07
N ALA A 212 13.22 -1.59 8.90
CA ALA A 212 12.18 -0.63 8.60
C ALA A 212 11.81 0.23 9.83
N PHE A 213 11.16 1.37 9.56
CA PHE A 213 10.44 2.14 10.58
C PHE A 213 8.96 1.78 10.53
N GLU A 214 8.31 1.73 11.69
CA GLU A 214 6.86 1.84 11.78
C GLU A 214 6.51 3.33 11.79
N LEU A 215 5.95 3.83 10.67
CA LEU A 215 5.89 5.28 10.43
C LEU A 215 4.80 6.00 11.24
N LEU A 216 3.67 5.34 11.49
CA LEU A 216 2.51 6.03 12.05
C LEU A 216 1.60 5.08 12.82
N GLN A 217 1.28 5.43 14.05
CA GLN A 217 0.24 4.79 14.83
C GLN A 217 -0.99 5.71 14.87
N ILE A 218 -1.77 5.75 13.79
CA ILE A 218 -3.08 6.42 13.83
C ILE A 218 -4.00 5.60 14.74
N ARG A 219 -4.18 6.07 15.96
CA ARG A 219 -5.01 5.44 16.99
C ARG A 219 -6.22 6.31 17.25
N THR A 220 -7.39 5.70 17.23
CA THR A 220 -8.65 6.35 17.57
C THR A 220 -9.41 5.51 18.59
N GLY A 221 -10.32 6.17 19.32
CA GLY A 221 -11.22 5.51 20.26
C GLY A 221 -10.50 4.74 21.38
N PRO A 222 -10.88 3.49 21.69
CA PRO A 222 -10.31 2.72 22.80
C PRO A 222 -8.82 2.39 22.67
N GLN A 223 -8.22 2.61 21.49
CA GLN A 223 -6.82 2.31 21.22
C GLN A 223 -5.86 3.48 21.55
N LEU A 224 -6.38 4.57 22.13
CA LEU A 224 -5.60 5.71 22.60
C LEU A 224 -4.75 5.34 23.84
N GLY A 225 -3.51 4.92 23.59
CA GLY A 225 -2.53 4.52 24.61
C GLY A 225 -1.11 4.95 24.26
N PRO A 226 -0.11 4.59 25.10
CA PRO A 226 1.30 4.84 24.82
C PRO A 226 1.71 4.26 23.46
N SER A 227 2.61 4.95 22.75
CA SER A 227 3.19 4.41 21.52
C SER A 227 3.83 3.04 21.78
N LEU A 228 3.68 2.06 20.87
CA LEU A 228 4.36 0.75 21.02
C LEU A 228 5.89 0.87 20.98
N ARG A 229 6.40 2.04 20.57
CA ARG A 229 7.82 2.37 20.54
C ARG A 229 8.33 2.93 21.88
N GLY A 230 7.53 2.88 22.95
CA GLY A 230 7.92 3.38 24.28
C GLY A 230 7.90 4.91 24.38
N GLY A 231 6.86 5.54 23.85
CA GLY A 231 6.71 7.01 23.80
C GLY A 231 5.48 7.54 24.52
N PRO A 232 5.28 8.88 24.51
CA PRO A 232 4.09 9.51 25.09
C PRO A 232 2.81 8.97 24.46
N ARG A 233 1.68 9.17 25.17
CA ARG A 233 0.36 8.76 24.71
C ARG A 233 0.02 9.48 23.41
N ILE A 234 -0.40 8.73 22.40
CA ILE A 234 -0.89 9.29 21.14
C ILE A 234 -2.36 9.65 21.33
N THR A 235 -2.73 10.91 21.12
CA THR A 235 -4.12 11.39 21.26
C THR A 235 -4.89 11.37 19.94
N GLY A 236 -4.20 11.09 18.82
CA GLY A 236 -4.81 10.96 17.49
C GLY A 236 -5.12 12.31 16.82
N THR A 237 -4.58 13.42 17.35
CA THR A 237 -4.71 14.74 16.72
C THR A 237 -3.73 14.89 15.54
N VAL A 238 -4.03 15.84 14.64
CA VAL A 238 -3.13 16.19 13.52
C VAL A 238 -1.76 16.66 14.02
N VAL A 239 -1.73 17.36 15.16
CA VAL A 239 -0.49 17.84 15.79
C VAL A 239 0.36 16.65 16.26
N ASP A 240 -0.25 15.68 16.95
CA ASP A 240 0.45 14.47 17.39
C ASP A 240 0.98 13.64 16.23
N ALA A 241 0.18 13.48 15.16
CA ALA A 241 0.62 12.78 13.95
C ALA A 241 1.79 13.51 13.27
N THR A 242 1.75 14.84 13.23
CA THR A 242 2.83 15.67 12.69
C THR A 242 4.12 15.51 13.50
N GLU A 243 4.01 15.49 14.83
CA GLU A 243 5.15 15.32 15.73
C GLU A 243 5.73 13.91 15.63
N GLU A 244 4.88 12.88 15.57
CA GLU A 244 5.30 11.49 15.37
C GLU A 244 6.05 11.33 14.04
N LEU A 245 5.58 11.97 12.97
CA LEU A 245 6.25 11.98 11.68
C LEU A 245 7.61 12.67 11.75
N LYS A 246 7.72 13.83 12.40
CA LYS A 246 9.01 14.53 12.59
C LYS A 246 10.01 13.65 13.32
N VAL A 247 9.63 13.11 14.48
CA VAL A 247 10.48 12.24 15.29
C VAL A 247 10.92 11.01 14.50
N THR A 248 10.00 10.39 13.77
CA THR A 248 10.30 9.20 12.96
C THR A 248 11.25 9.53 11.81
N PHE A 249 11.04 10.67 11.13
CA PHE A 249 11.91 11.09 10.05
C PHE A 249 13.29 11.53 10.53
N ASP A 250 13.38 12.19 11.67
CA ASP A 250 14.67 12.56 12.26
C ASP A 250 15.46 11.32 12.70
N ALA A 251 14.78 10.32 13.26
CA ALA A 251 15.37 9.01 13.53
C ALA A 251 15.83 8.30 12.25
N ALA A 252 15.06 8.41 11.16
CA ALA A 252 15.40 7.85 9.85
C ALA A 252 16.59 8.54 9.15
N ARG A 253 16.81 9.82 9.43
CA ARG A 253 17.98 10.56 8.93
C ARG A 253 19.21 10.33 9.80
N GLY A 254 19.01 10.18 11.11
CA GLY A 254 20.08 10.02 12.09
C GLY A 254 20.73 8.64 12.14
N ALA A 255 21.43 8.38 13.25
CA ALA A 255 22.18 7.15 13.48
C ALA A 255 21.33 5.88 13.35
N ARG A 256 20.09 5.91 13.87
CA ARG A 256 19.16 4.78 13.77
C ARG A 256 18.87 4.43 12.32
N GLY A 257 18.55 5.41 11.48
CA GLY A 257 18.33 5.18 10.06
C GLY A 257 19.58 4.72 9.32
N ALA A 258 20.77 5.16 9.73
CA ALA A 258 22.03 4.63 9.19
C ALA A 258 22.17 3.13 9.48
N THR A 259 21.88 2.70 10.72
CA THR A 259 21.82 1.27 11.09
C THR A 259 20.82 0.50 10.25
N LEU A 260 19.59 1.01 10.06
CA LEU A 260 18.59 0.32 9.23
C LEU A 260 19.05 0.17 7.78
N ARG A 261 19.68 1.20 7.20
CA ARG A 261 20.23 1.12 5.84
C ARG A 261 21.32 0.05 5.73
N THR A 262 22.22 -0.03 6.70
CA THR A 262 23.22 -1.11 6.77
C THR A 262 22.56 -2.49 6.86
N ASN A 263 21.52 -2.63 7.69
CA ASN A 263 20.80 -3.89 7.84
C ASN A 263 20.08 -4.29 6.56
N VAL A 264 19.48 -3.33 5.83
CA VAL A 264 18.86 -3.55 4.52
C VAL A 264 19.89 -4.04 3.50
N ILE A 265 21.09 -3.44 3.47
CA ILE A 265 22.18 -3.86 2.58
C ILE A 265 22.60 -5.29 2.91
N ARG A 266 22.85 -5.60 4.19
CA ARG A 266 23.22 -6.94 4.65
C ARG A 266 22.16 -7.99 4.28
N LEU A 267 20.89 -7.65 4.49
CA LEU A 267 19.77 -8.51 4.11
C LEU A 267 19.75 -8.73 2.58
N ALA A 268 19.92 -7.67 1.79
CA ALA A 268 19.95 -7.76 0.33
C ALA A 268 21.12 -8.61 -0.19
N GLU A 269 22.29 -8.56 0.45
CA GLU A 269 23.45 -9.40 0.11
C GLU A 269 23.17 -10.88 0.39
N ALA A 270 22.70 -11.20 1.60
CA ALA A 270 22.36 -12.59 1.94
C ALA A 270 21.22 -13.15 1.06
N LEU A 271 20.30 -12.29 0.65
CA LEU A 271 19.23 -12.65 -0.27
C LEU A 271 19.74 -12.93 -1.69
N LYS A 272 20.77 -12.22 -2.14
CA LYS A 272 21.44 -12.51 -3.42
C LYS A 272 22.18 -13.84 -3.36
N GLU A 273 22.84 -14.14 -2.24
CA GLU A 273 23.54 -15.41 -2.02
C GLU A 273 22.57 -16.60 -1.95
N SER A 274 21.38 -16.41 -1.36
CA SER A 274 20.34 -17.43 -1.24
C SER A 274 19.41 -17.59 -2.45
N ALA A 275 19.52 -16.72 -3.46
CA ALA A 275 18.83 -16.86 -4.75
C ALA A 275 19.27 -18.11 -5.54
N ALA A 276 20.25 -18.86 -5.03
CA ALA A 276 20.58 -20.22 -5.46
C ALA A 276 19.63 -21.32 -4.93
N GLY A 277 18.61 -21.01 -4.11
CA GLY A 277 17.53 -21.97 -3.85
C GLY A 277 16.62 -21.77 -2.63
N GLU A 278 16.97 -20.96 -1.62
CA GLU A 278 16.32 -21.04 -0.29
C GLU A 278 16.13 -19.68 0.42
N ALA A 279 15.82 -18.62 -0.34
CA ALA A 279 15.74 -17.25 0.19
C ALA A 279 14.77 -17.06 1.39
N SER A 280 13.71 -17.84 1.52
CA SER A 280 12.73 -17.70 2.61
C SER A 280 13.22 -18.20 3.97
N GLU A 281 14.05 -19.25 4.01
CA GLU A 281 14.58 -19.78 5.27
C GLU A 281 15.73 -18.90 5.80
N GLU A 282 16.49 -18.32 4.89
CA GLU A 282 17.60 -17.43 5.22
C GLU A 282 17.13 -16.09 5.81
N ILE A 283 16.02 -15.52 5.34
CA ILE A 283 15.39 -14.34 5.97
C ILE A 283 14.99 -14.65 7.41
N ILE A 284 14.39 -15.82 7.66
CA ILE A 284 13.99 -16.27 8.99
C ILE A 284 15.22 -16.54 9.88
N ARG A 285 16.33 -17.02 9.30
CA ARG A 285 17.59 -17.29 10.01
C ARG A 285 18.30 -16.00 10.41
N LEU A 286 18.41 -15.02 9.52
CA LEU A 286 19.18 -13.79 9.73
C LEU A 286 18.50 -12.79 10.64
N ALA A 287 17.18 -12.87 10.76
CA ALA A 287 16.42 -12.09 11.73
C ALA A 287 16.20 -12.88 13.05
N LYS A 288 17.10 -13.82 13.38
CA LYS A 288 17.18 -14.49 14.70
C LYS A 288 18.54 -14.34 15.39
N PHE A 289 19.47 -13.58 14.79
CA PHE A 289 20.76 -13.18 15.35
C PHE A 289 20.82 -11.65 15.40
#